data_AF-A0A2V9T6K3-F1
#
_entry.id   AF-A0A2V9T6K3-F1
#
_cell.length_a   1.000
_cell.length_b   1.000
_cell.length_c   1.000
_cell.angle_alpha   90.00
_cell.angle_beta   90.00
_cell.angle_gamma   90.00
#
_symmetry.space_group_name_H-M   'P 1'
#
loop_
_entity.id
_entity.type
_entity.pdbx_description
1 polymer ?
#
loop_
_entity_poly.entity_id
_entity_poly.type
_entity_poly.pdbx_seq_one_letter_code
_entity_poly.pdbx_strand_id
1 'polypeptide(L)'
;MAIPLDGMAQMFESIKQLAKEAGRDPSRMELVIRAHPEIADKPLSKERSLFSGTLDQIKEDIAGCRNIGAHEIHFDPTFMEGGQVLDRWLEVMEQMRKLVS
;
A
#
# COMPACT_ATOMS: atom_id res chain seq x y z
N MET A 1 -6.79 5.38 -10.96
CA MET A 1 -6.94 3.92 -11.00
C MET A 1 -5.80 3.33 -10.22
N ALA A 2 -6.07 2.55 -9.17
CA ALA A 2 -5.00 1.88 -8.42
C ALA A 2 -4.38 0.79 -9.28
N ILE A 3 -3.05 0.64 -9.23
CA ILE A 3 -2.35 -0.43 -9.93
C ILE A 3 -2.52 -1.71 -9.09
N PRO A 4 -2.98 -2.84 -9.66
CA PRO A 4 -3.03 -4.11 -8.94
C PRO A 4 -1.64 -4.56 -8.46
N LEU A 5 -1.57 -5.40 -7.42
CA LEU A 5 -0.31 -5.89 -6.85
C LEU A 5 0.64 -6.49 -7.89
N ASP A 6 0.13 -7.38 -8.75
CA ASP A 6 0.93 -8.01 -9.80
C ASP A 6 1.43 -6.98 -10.83
N GLY A 7 0.61 -5.97 -11.13
CA GLY A 7 1.00 -4.85 -11.99
C GLY A 7 2.13 -4.03 -11.37
N MET A 8 2.06 -3.75 -10.06
CA MET A 8 3.13 -3.05 -9.34
C MET A 8 4.44 -3.84 -9.36
N ALA A 9 4.38 -5.15 -9.14
CA ALA A 9 5.54 -6.02 -9.19
C ALA A 9 6.21 -6.01 -10.58
N GLN A 10 5.43 -6.17 -11.65
CA GLN A 10 5.92 -6.15 -13.03
C GLN A 10 6.53 -4.79 -13.41
N MET A 11 5.89 -3.69 -12.99
CA MET A 11 6.42 -2.35 -13.21
C MET A 11 7.76 -2.15 -12.48
N PHE A 12 7.87 -2.60 -11.23
CA PHE A 12 9.10 -2.44 -10.46
C PHE A 12 10.25 -3.25 -11.04
N GLU A 13 10.03 -4.49 -11.49
CA GLU A 13 11.05 -5.27 -12.21
C GLU A 13 11.49 -4.61 -13.50
N SER A 14 10.55 -4.03 -14.25
CA SER A 14 10.86 -3.27 -15.48
C SER A 14 11.76 -2.07 -15.17
N ILE A 15 11.47 -1.34 -14.07
CA ILE A 15 12.29 -0.20 -13.62
C ILE A 15 13.70 -0.66 -13.19
N LYS A 16 13.82 -1.79 -12.47
CA LYS A 16 15.14 -2.36 -12.11
C LYS A 16 15.96 -2.72 -13.34
N GLN A 17 15.33 -3.29 -14.36
CA GLN A 17 16.00 -3.63 -15.61
C GLN A 17 16.52 -2.37 -16.33
N LEU A 18 15.71 -1.31 -16.42
CA LEU A 18 16.15 -0.02 -16.97
C LEU A 18 17.29 0.61 -16.15
N ALA A 19 17.25 0.49 -14.82
CA ALA A 19 18.33 0.96 -13.96
C ALA A 19 19.65 0.21 -14.23
N LYS A 20 19.57 -1.12 -14.39
CA LYS A 20 20.71 -1.98 -14.74
C LYS A 20 21.31 -1.59 -16.09
N GLU A 21 20.47 -1.36 -17.10
CA GLU A 21 20.90 -0.91 -18.43
C GLU A 21 21.59 0.45 -18.39
N ALA A 22 21.17 1.34 -17.49
CA ALA A 22 21.83 2.61 -17.22
C ALA A 22 23.10 2.50 -16.35
N GLY A 23 23.57 1.29 -16.04
CA GLY A 23 24.77 1.05 -15.23
C GLY A 23 24.59 1.28 -13.72
N ARG A 24 23.33 1.33 -13.23
CA ARG A 24 23.01 1.43 -11.80
C ARG A 24 22.83 0.04 -11.19
N ASP A 25 23.01 -0.07 -9.89
CA ASP A 25 22.78 -1.30 -9.13
C ASP A 25 21.29 -1.44 -8.76
N PRO A 26 20.54 -2.37 -9.37
CA PRO A 26 19.11 -2.56 -9.08
C PRO A 26 18.84 -3.11 -7.67
N SER A 27 19.83 -3.74 -7.02
CA SER A 27 19.65 -4.29 -5.66
C SER A 27 19.49 -3.21 -4.59
N ARG A 28 19.89 -1.98 -4.89
CA ARG A 28 19.77 -0.81 -4.03
C ARG A 28 18.45 -0.07 -4.20
N MET A 29 17.55 -0.56 -5.06
CA MET A 29 16.26 0.06 -5.30
C MET A 29 15.21 -0.49 -4.33
N GLU A 30 14.37 0.39 -3.81
CA GLU A 30 13.32 0.05 -2.85
C GLU A 30 11.94 0.39 -3.43
N LEU A 31 11.00 -0.55 -3.28
CA LEU A 31 9.60 -0.32 -3.63
C LEU A 31 8.90 0.29 -2.40
N VAL A 32 8.61 1.58 -2.46
CA VAL A 32 7.86 2.31 -1.43
C VAL A 32 6.44 2.56 -1.93
N ILE A 33 5.44 2.09 -1.17
CA ILE A 33 4.02 2.19 -1.53
C ILE A 33 3.36 3.26 -0.66
N ARG A 34 2.72 4.25 -1.31
CA ARG A 34 1.82 5.17 -0.60
C ARG A 34 0.41 4.60 -0.63
N ALA A 35 -0.09 4.23 0.54
CA ALA A 35 -1.40 3.62 0.74
C ALA A 35 -2.41 4.68 1.18
N HIS A 36 -3.54 4.79 0.49
CA HIS A 36 -4.67 5.62 0.92
C HIS A 36 -5.72 4.70 1.55
N PRO A 37 -5.77 4.56 2.88
CA PRO A 37 -6.73 3.67 3.52
C PRO A 37 -8.15 4.22 3.39
N GLU A 38 -9.09 3.35 3.03
CA GLU A 38 -10.53 3.62 3.08
C GLU A 38 -11.20 2.49 3.85
N ILE A 39 -11.59 2.76 5.10
CA ILE A 39 -12.06 1.72 6.02
C ILE A 39 -13.57 1.58 5.90
N ALA A 40 -14.02 0.35 5.64
CA ALA A 40 -15.43 0.00 5.59
C ALA A 40 -15.78 -1.00 6.72
N ASP A 41 -17.00 -0.88 7.25
CA ASP A 41 -17.52 -1.79 8.29
C ASP A 41 -17.78 -3.21 7.76
N LYS A 42 -18.00 -3.36 6.45
CA LYS A 42 -18.33 -4.62 5.78
C LYS A 42 -17.34 -4.91 4.65
N PRO A 43 -17.05 -6.20 4.38
CA PRO A 43 -16.17 -6.58 3.28
C PRO A 43 -16.64 -6.01 1.94
N LEU A 44 -15.70 -5.42 1.20
CA LEU A 44 -15.93 -4.98 -0.18
C LEU A 44 -15.67 -6.12 -1.18
N SER A 45 -16.10 -5.93 -2.42
CA SER A 45 -15.87 -6.89 -3.51
C SER A 45 -14.37 -7.04 -3.83
N LYS A 46 -14.02 -8.07 -4.61
CA LYS A 46 -12.64 -8.30 -5.07
C LYS A 46 -12.11 -7.22 -6.02
N GLU A 47 -12.99 -6.40 -6.59
CA GLU A 47 -12.63 -5.30 -7.49
C GLU A 47 -12.35 -3.99 -6.73
N ARG A 48 -12.31 -4.05 -5.39
CA ARG A 48 -11.95 -2.93 -4.53
C ARG A 48 -10.55 -2.41 -4.86
N SER A 49 -10.34 -1.11 -4.61
CA SER A 49 -8.99 -0.54 -4.62
C SER A 49 -8.17 -1.11 -3.46
N LEU A 50 -6.85 -1.23 -3.67
CA LEU A 50 -5.93 -1.60 -2.59
C LEU A 50 -6.07 -0.62 -1.43
N PHE A 51 -6.00 -1.17 -0.22
CA PHE A 51 -6.19 -0.47 1.05
C PHE A 51 -7.60 0.08 1.29
N SER A 52 -8.59 -0.30 0.46
CA SER A 52 -10.01 -0.03 0.71
C SER A 52 -10.73 -1.29 1.16
N GLY A 53 -11.46 -1.27 2.27
CA GLY A 53 -12.23 -2.40 2.79
C GLY A 53 -12.22 -2.51 4.30
N THR A 54 -12.51 -3.70 4.81
CA THR A 54 -12.35 -3.99 6.25
C THR A 54 -10.87 -4.01 6.63
N LEU A 55 -10.58 -3.90 7.93
CA LEU A 55 -9.22 -4.03 8.44
C LEU A 55 -8.56 -5.36 8.06
N ASP A 56 -9.32 -6.46 7.96
CA ASP A 56 -8.82 -7.74 7.48
C ASP A 56 -8.43 -7.70 6.00
N GLN A 57 -9.25 -7.08 5.15
CA GLN A 57 -8.93 -6.88 3.74
C GLN A 57 -7.69 -5.99 3.55
N ILE A 58 -7.55 -4.94 4.36
CA ILE A 58 -6.35 -4.10 4.37
C ILE A 58 -5.13 -4.90 4.82
N LYS A 59 -5.27 -5.78 5.81
CA LYS A 59 -4.19 -6.67 6.27
C LYS A 59 -3.75 -7.65 5.18
N GLU A 60 -4.69 -8.17 4.40
CA GLU A 60 -4.38 -8.98 3.21
C GLU A 60 -3.57 -8.18 2.18
N ASP A 61 -3.93 -6.92 1.93
CA ASP A 61 -3.18 -6.05 1.02
C ASP A 61 -1.75 -5.79 1.49
N ILE A 62 -1.56 -5.56 2.80
CA ILE A 62 -0.24 -5.42 3.42
C ILE A 62 0.60 -6.68 3.19
N ALA A 63 0.01 -7.86 3.40
CA ALA A 63 0.69 -9.12 3.14
C ALA A 63 1.04 -9.28 1.65
N GLY A 64 0.14 -8.90 0.75
CA GLY A 64 0.39 -8.87 -0.69
C GLY A 64 1.56 -7.96 -1.07
N CYS A 65 1.62 -6.75 -0.50
CA CYS A 65 2.73 -5.81 -0.70
C CYS A 65 4.06 -6.39 -0.24
N ARG A 66 4.08 -7.06 0.92
CA ARG A 66 5.27 -7.76 1.42
C ARG A 66 5.72 -8.87 0.47
N ASN A 67 4.79 -9.64 -0.08
CA ASN A 67 5.09 -10.75 -0.99
C ASN A 67 5.73 -10.27 -2.31
N ILE A 68 5.38 -9.08 -2.79
CA ILE A 68 6.01 -8.49 -3.99
C ILE A 68 7.31 -7.74 -3.68
N GLY A 69 7.80 -7.79 -2.42
CA GLY A 69 9.07 -7.18 -2.02
C GLY A 69 8.99 -5.67 -1.77
N ALA A 70 7.82 -5.13 -1.42
CA ALA A 70 7.72 -3.76 -0.95
C ALA A 70 8.62 -3.55 0.29
N HIS A 71 9.45 -2.52 0.24
CA HIS A 71 10.33 -2.13 1.35
C HIS A 71 9.55 -1.40 2.45
N GLU A 72 8.66 -0.51 2.03
CA GLU A 72 7.89 0.35 2.93
C GLU A 72 6.46 0.55 2.40
N ILE A 73 5.50 0.65 3.33
CA ILE A 73 4.16 1.14 3.07
C ILE A 73 3.93 2.38 3.94
N HIS A 74 3.72 3.51 3.30
CA HIS A 74 3.36 4.77 3.94
C HIS A 74 1.84 4.92 3.90
N PHE A 75 1.19 4.75 5.05
CA PHE A 75 -0.25 5.01 5.19
C PHE A 75 -0.52 6.51 5.23
N ASP A 76 -1.39 6.95 4.33
CA ASP A 76 -1.79 8.34 4.18
C ASP A 76 -3.33 8.44 4.13
N PRO A 77 -3.96 8.53 5.30
CA PRO A 77 -5.41 8.73 5.38
C PRO A 77 -5.94 10.07 4.83
N THR A 78 -5.14 10.94 4.19
CA THR A 78 -5.48 12.38 3.98
C THR A 78 -6.78 12.52 3.20
N PHE A 79 -7.06 11.57 2.32
CA PHE A 79 -8.21 11.60 1.42
C PHE A 79 -9.44 10.85 1.94
N MET A 80 -9.34 10.15 3.07
CA MET A 80 -10.45 9.41 3.63
C MET A 80 -11.47 10.33 4.30
N GLU A 81 -12.70 9.86 4.44
CA GLU A 81 -13.72 10.57 5.22
C GLU A 81 -13.25 10.81 6.66
N GLY A 82 -13.22 12.08 7.06
CA GLY A 82 -12.72 12.51 8.37
C GLY A 82 -11.19 12.54 8.49
N GLY A 83 -10.42 12.14 7.48
CA GLY A 83 -8.94 12.15 7.51
C GLY A 83 -8.33 13.55 7.69
N GLN A 84 -9.07 14.60 7.40
CA GLN A 84 -8.65 15.98 7.62
C GLN A 84 -8.84 16.44 9.09
N VAL A 85 -9.37 15.57 9.96
CA VAL A 85 -9.58 15.83 11.39
C VAL A 85 -8.53 15.07 12.19
N LEU A 86 -7.77 15.78 13.04
CA LEU A 86 -6.62 15.22 13.78
C LEU A 86 -6.96 13.96 14.59
N ASP A 87 -8.05 13.97 15.35
CA ASP A 87 -8.40 12.83 16.19
C ASP A 87 -8.70 11.58 15.34
N ARG A 88 -9.41 11.76 14.24
CA ARG A 88 -9.69 10.68 13.29
C ARG A 88 -8.42 10.22 12.58
N TRP A 89 -7.53 11.15 12.23
CA TRP A 89 -6.21 10.83 11.68
C TRP A 89 -5.43 9.88 12.58
N LEU A 90 -5.29 10.26 13.85
CA LEU A 90 -4.54 9.49 14.82
C LEU A 90 -5.20 8.13 15.10
N GLU A 91 -6.53 8.08 15.16
CA GLU A 91 -7.27 6.82 15.30
C GLU A 91 -6.94 5.85 14.15
N VAL A 92 -6.95 6.34 12.91
CA VAL A 92 -6.67 5.51 11.73
C VAL A 92 -5.21 5.07 11.71
N MET A 93 -4.28 5.96 12.03
CA MET A 93 -2.86 5.59 12.13
C MET A 93 -2.63 4.53 13.22
N GLU A 94 -3.33 4.60 14.35
CA GLU A 94 -3.28 3.57 15.39
C GLU A 94 -3.89 2.24 14.93
N GLN A 95 -4.98 2.27 14.14
CA GLN A 95 -5.53 1.08 13.52
C GLN A 95 -4.52 0.45 12.55
N MET A 96 -3.88 1.24 11.67
CA MET A 96 -2.86 0.74 10.74
C MET A 96 -1.65 0.15 11.47
N ARG A 97 -1.18 0.80 12.54
CA ARG A 97 -0.09 0.28 13.39
C ARG A 97 -0.39 -1.12 13.91
N LYS A 98 -1.61 -1.37 14.36
CA LYS A 98 -2.04 -2.69 14.88
C LYS A 98 -2.09 -3.77 13.80
N LEU A 99 -2.22 -3.42 12.52
CA LEU A 99 -2.21 -4.41 11.42
C LEU A 99 -0.80 -4.94 11.12
N VAL A 100 0.23 -4.17 11.47
CA VAL A 100 1.65 -4.49 11.21
C VAL A 100 2.45 -4.89 12.46
N SER A 101 1.81 -4.83 13.63
CA SER A 101 2.36 -5.32 14.91
C SER A 101 2.22 -6.84 15.02
#